data_AF-A0A1G9ABX6-F1
#
_entry.id   AF-A0A1G9ABX6-F1
#
_cell.length_a   1.000
_cell.length_b   1.000
_cell.length_c   1.000
_cell.angle_alpha   90.00
_cell.angle_beta   90.00
_cell.angle_gamma   90.00
#
_symmetry.space_group_name_H-M   'P 1'
#
loop_
_entity.id
_entity.type
_entity.pdbx_description
1 polymer ?
#
loop_
_entity_poly.entity_id
_entity_poly.type
_entity_poly.pdbx_seq_one_letter_code
_entity_poly.pdbx_strand_id
1 'polypeptide(L)'
;MRKNSITFDELFEIVRKRIWIVLLIPIIFVSVSGYVSYKYMTPIYAVSTQLLVISKEKEGTEMTFNDIQTSLKLIDTYSIIIQNPGVLNRVIKNLNLNLSANQLNDKIIVNPITNSQIISISVTDPDPEMAVKLANGIAKAFIEEISIVMNVHNVKILTEAKADKTMPPISPKPLMNMAVAFVISLFISTASLFILEFFRKGKNKINEAGQFPNTF
;
A
#
# COMPACT_ATOMS: atom_id res chain seq x y z
N MET A 1 5.00 -55.16 -4.80
CA MET A 1 5.60 -53.86 -5.16
C MET A 1 4.83 -52.75 -4.45
N ARG A 2 5.48 -51.97 -3.58
CA ARG A 2 4.85 -50.84 -2.86
C ARG A 2 4.51 -49.74 -3.87
N LYS A 3 3.23 -49.47 -4.12
CA LYS A 3 2.80 -48.23 -4.79
C LYS A 3 3.03 -47.06 -3.82
N ASN A 4 4.19 -46.44 -3.93
CA ASN A 4 4.60 -45.28 -3.12
C ASN A 4 4.30 -43.93 -3.82
N SER A 5 3.55 -43.93 -4.92
CA SER A 5 3.12 -42.72 -5.62
C SER A 5 1.67 -42.42 -5.25
N ILE A 6 1.43 -41.24 -4.68
CA ILE A 6 0.07 -40.73 -4.51
C ILE A 6 -0.46 -40.38 -5.90
N THR A 7 -1.49 -41.10 -6.37
CA THR A 7 -2.13 -40.84 -7.67
C THR A 7 -3.08 -39.65 -7.57
N PHE A 8 -3.27 -38.90 -8.65
CA PHE A 8 -4.24 -37.77 -8.71
C PHE A 8 -5.65 -38.18 -8.28
N ASP A 9 -6.10 -39.39 -8.61
CA ASP A 9 -7.41 -39.91 -8.22
C ASP A 9 -7.56 -40.06 -6.69
N GLU A 10 -6.48 -40.46 -6.01
CA GLU A 10 -6.49 -40.56 -4.54
C GLU A 10 -6.56 -39.18 -3.89
N LEU A 11 -5.89 -38.18 -4.46
CA LEU A 11 -5.95 -36.78 -4.00
C LEU A 11 -7.37 -36.23 -4.12
N PHE A 12 -8.02 -36.49 -5.25
CA PHE A 12 -9.39 -36.03 -5.50
C PHE A 12 -10.38 -36.66 -4.52
N GLU A 13 -10.27 -37.96 -4.26
CA GLU A 13 -11.12 -38.66 -3.29
C GLU A 13 -10.95 -38.18 -1.85
N ILE A 14 -9.72 -37.84 -1.43
CA ILE A 14 -9.45 -37.26 -0.10
C ILE A 14 -10.16 -35.91 0.06
N VAL A 15 -10.05 -35.04 -0.96
CA VAL A 15 -10.70 -33.73 -0.96
C VAL A 15 -12.22 -33.87 -0.97
N ARG A 16 -12.77 -34.73 -1.83
CA ARG A 16 -14.21 -34.97 -1.96
C ARG A 16 -14.84 -35.45 -0.64
N LYS A 17 -14.19 -36.37 0.07
CA LYS A 17 -14.67 -36.90 1.36
C LYS A 17 -14.70 -35.86 2.47
N ARG A 18 -13.90 -34.79 2.37
CA ARG A 18 -13.75 -33.76 3.41
C ARG A 18 -13.90 -32.35 2.84
N ILE A 19 -14.71 -32.19 1.80
CA ILE A 19 -14.91 -30.90 1.11
C ILE A 19 -15.43 -29.83 2.07
N TRP A 20 -16.15 -30.23 3.12
CA TRP A 20 -16.63 -29.34 4.17
C TRP A 20 -15.48 -28.61 4.90
N ILE A 21 -14.32 -29.24 5.09
CA ILE A 21 -13.13 -28.59 5.69
C ILE A 21 -12.56 -27.55 4.72
N VAL A 22 -12.50 -27.90 3.43
CA VAL A 22 -12.04 -27.02 2.33
C VAL A 22 -12.92 -25.79 2.16
N LEU A 23 -14.19 -25.87 2.54
CA LEU A 23 -15.11 -24.73 2.48
C LEU A 23 -15.15 -23.95 3.80
N LEU A 24 -15.19 -24.62 4.95
CA LEU A 24 -15.32 -23.94 6.25
C LEU A 24 -14.09 -23.11 6.60
N ILE A 25 -12.88 -23.62 6.36
CA ILE A 25 -11.65 -22.89 6.71
C ILE A 25 -11.59 -21.55 5.97
N PRO A 26 -11.75 -21.50 4.63
CA PRO A 26 -11.79 -20.22 3.92
C PRO A 26 -12.90 -19.29 4.37
N ILE A 27 -14.10 -19.81 4.64
CA ILE A 27 -15.21 -18.98 5.14
C ILE A 27 -14.81 -18.27 6.44
N ILE A 28 -14.24 -19.00 7.40
CA ILE A 28 -13.80 -18.43 8.68
C ILE A 28 -12.73 -17.35 8.46
N PHE A 29 -11.71 -17.64 7.66
CA PHE A 29 -10.62 -16.69 7.40
C PHE A 29 -11.10 -15.42 6.70
N VAL A 30 -11.98 -15.56 5.71
CA VAL A 30 -12.60 -14.42 5.01
C VAL A 30 -13.45 -13.60 5.97
N SER A 31 -14.28 -14.24 6.79
CA SER A 31 -15.12 -13.56 7.78
C SER A 31 -14.29 -12.79 8.80
N VAL A 32 -13.24 -13.40 9.36
CA VAL A 32 -12.34 -12.74 10.32
C VAL A 32 -11.60 -11.58 9.65
N SER A 33 -11.03 -11.78 8.45
CA SER A 33 -10.34 -10.74 7.69
C SER A 33 -11.26 -9.54 7.39
N GLY A 34 -12.49 -9.81 6.99
CA GLY A 34 -13.49 -8.79 6.74
C GLY A 34 -13.85 -8.01 8.01
N TYR A 35 -14.12 -8.72 9.09
CA TYR A 35 -14.44 -8.12 10.39
C TYR A 35 -13.32 -7.20 10.89
N VAL A 36 -12.07 -7.68 10.86
CA VAL A 36 -10.89 -6.88 11.24
C VAL A 36 -10.73 -5.64 10.35
N SER A 37 -10.86 -5.81 9.03
CA SER A 37 -10.69 -4.71 8.08
C SER A 37 -11.73 -3.61 8.25
N TYR A 38 -12.98 -3.94 8.54
CA TYR A 38 -14.04 -2.93 8.70
C TYR A 38 -14.12 -2.30 10.08
N LYS A 39 -13.69 -3.01 11.14
CA LYS A 39 -13.87 -2.55 12.53
C LYS A 39 -12.61 -2.05 13.22
N TYR A 40 -11.44 -2.60 12.90
CA TYR A 40 -10.20 -2.32 13.66
C TYR A 40 -9.15 -1.56 12.86
N MET A 41 -9.21 -1.60 11.53
CA MET A 41 -8.27 -0.85 10.69
C MET A 41 -8.75 0.59 10.51
N THR A 42 -7.87 1.55 10.81
CA THR A 42 -8.15 2.97 10.64
C THR A 42 -8.21 3.34 9.16
N PRO A 43 -9.26 4.04 8.69
CA PRO A 43 -9.32 4.52 7.32
C PRO A 43 -8.20 5.52 7.05
N ILE A 44 -7.59 5.45 5.87
CA ILE A 44 -6.58 6.40 5.41
C ILE A 44 -7.10 7.08 4.15
N TYR A 45 -7.06 8.41 4.15
CA TYR A 45 -7.43 9.26 3.02
C TYR A 45 -6.17 9.78 2.35
N ALA A 46 -6.24 10.06 1.05
CA ALA A 46 -5.12 10.58 0.28
C ALA A 46 -5.58 11.80 -0.52
N VAL A 47 -4.92 12.94 -0.35
CA VAL A 47 -5.21 14.15 -1.13
C VAL A 47 -3.96 14.61 -1.85
N SER A 48 -4.14 15.35 -2.94
CA SER A 48 -3.04 15.81 -3.76
C SER A 48 -3.12 17.31 -4.01
N THR A 49 -1.98 17.99 -3.92
CA THR A 49 -1.77 19.34 -4.45
C THR A 49 -0.78 19.27 -5.59
N GLN A 50 -0.93 20.15 -6.58
CA GLN A 50 -0.10 20.17 -7.77
C GLN A 50 0.64 21.49 -7.87
N LEU A 51 1.94 21.41 -8.15
CA LEU A 51 2.80 22.55 -8.41
C LEU A 51 3.14 22.61 -9.89
N LEU A 52 3.09 23.80 -10.47
CA LEU A 52 3.58 24.10 -11.81
C LEU A 52 4.96 24.75 -11.70
N VAL A 53 5.96 24.16 -12.36
CA VAL A 53 7.33 24.66 -12.46
C VAL A 53 7.49 25.41 -13.78
N ILE A 54 7.52 26.73 -13.73
CA ILE A 54 7.65 27.60 -14.89
C ILE A 54 9.15 27.83 -15.16
N SER A 55 9.60 27.80 -16.40
CA SER A 55 10.95 28.28 -16.76
C SER A 55 11.05 29.78 -16.48
N LYS A 56 12.20 30.31 -16.04
CA LYS A 56 12.36 31.77 -15.88
C LYS A 56 12.01 32.49 -17.19
N GLU A 57 10.90 33.22 -17.24
CA GLU A 57 10.74 34.30 -18.21
C GLU A 57 11.78 35.37 -17.85
N LYS A 58 12.81 35.52 -18.68
CA LYS A 58 13.48 36.81 -18.77
C LYS A 58 12.54 37.71 -19.56
N GLU A 59 12.04 38.78 -18.95
CA GLU A 59 11.23 39.79 -19.65
C GLU A 59 11.89 40.14 -21.00
N GLY A 60 11.16 39.91 -22.09
CA GLY A 60 11.61 40.22 -23.46
C GLY A 60 12.42 39.15 -24.19
N THR A 61 12.58 37.92 -23.66
CA THR A 61 13.27 36.82 -24.36
C THR A 61 12.32 35.66 -24.65
N GLU A 62 12.23 35.22 -25.91
CA GLU A 62 11.46 34.01 -26.26
C GLU A 62 12.01 32.77 -25.53
N MET A 63 11.10 31.92 -25.05
CA MET A 63 11.44 30.67 -24.38
C MET A 63 12.19 29.74 -25.35
N THR A 64 13.43 29.38 -25.01
CA THR A 64 14.22 28.49 -25.88
C THR A 64 13.97 27.02 -25.54
N PHE A 65 14.19 26.12 -26.51
CA PHE A 65 14.13 24.67 -26.28
C PHE A 65 15.06 24.20 -25.15
N ASN A 66 16.16 24.93 -24.91
CA ASN A 66 17.11 24.64 -23.85
C ASN A 66 16.55 24.98 -22.45
N ASP A 67 15.69 26.00 -22.35
CA ASP A 67 15.00 26.38 -21.11
C ASP A 67 13.97 25.33 -20.69
N ILE A 68 13.27 24.75 -21.68
CA ILE A 68 12.31 23.65 -21.47
C ILE A 68 13.06 22.40 -20.96
N GLN A 69 14.16 22.01 -21.60
CA GLN A 69 14.95 20.85 -21.16
C GLN A 69 15.58 21.05 -19.76
N THR A 70 16.04 22.26 -19.45
CA THR A 70 16.58 22.58 -18.12
C THR A 70 15.48 22.51 -17.06
N SER A 71 14.29 23.00 -17.37
CA SER A 71 13.14 22.97 -16.46
C SER A 71 12.69 21.54 -16.17
N LEU A 72 12.68 20.65 -17.18
CA LEU A 72 12.40 19.23 -16.99
C LEU A 72 13.43 18.55 -16.07
N LYS A 73 14.72 18.89 -16.15
CA LYS A 73 15.75 18.36 -15.24
C LYS A 73 15.62 18.88 -13.80
N LEU A 74 15.05 20.07 -13.61
CA LEU A 74 14.84 20.65 -12.28
C LEU A 74 13.68 20.00 -11.52
N ILE A 75 12.77 19.32 -12.21
CA ILE A 75 11.61 18.67 -11.60
C ILE A 75 12.02 17.58 -10.61
N ASP A 76 13.01 16.76 -10.97
CA ASP A 76 13.54 15.72 -10.09
C ASP A 76 14.22 16.33 -8.85
N THR A 77 15.03 17.37 -9.06
CA THR A 77 15.66 18.13 -7.97
C THR A 77 14.63 18.74 -7.03
N TYR A 78 13.59 19.37 -7.58
CA TYR A 78 12.50 19.96 -6.80
C TYR A 78 11.73 18.91 -6.01
N SER A 79 11.52 17.73 -6.60
CA SER A 79 10.86 16.61 -5.91
C SER A 79 11.64 16.15 -4.68
N ILE A 80 12.97 16.12 -4.77
CA ILE A 80 13.84 15.80 -3.62
C ILE A 80 13.80 16.93 -2.57
N ILE A 81 13.81 18.19 -2.99
CA ILE A 81 13.78 19.34 -2.05
C ILE A 81 12.46 19.41 -1.29
N ILE A 82 11.33 19.09 -1.91
CA ILE A 82 10.01 19.06 -1.24
C ILE A 82 10.03 18.13 -0.01
N GLN A 83 10.74 16.99 -0.10
CA GLN A 83 10.86 16.01 0.97
C GLN A 83 12.02 16.31 1.95
N ASN A 84 12.76 17.40 1.73
CA ASN A 84 13.89 17.75 2.60
C ASN A 84 13.40 18.11 4.01
N PRO A 85 14.11 17.67 5.07
CA PRO A 85 13.79 18.04 6.46
C PRO A 85 13.60 19.55 6.69
N GLY A 86 14.29 20.43 5.96
CA GLY A 86 14.10 21.88 6.04
C GLY A 86 12.64 22.30 5.73
N VAL A 87 12.08 21.78 4.63
CA VAL A 87 10.68 22.02 4.23
C VAL A 87 9.73 21.36 5.23
N LEU A 88 9.95 20.08 5.54
CA LEU A 88 9.05 19.31 6.40
C LEU A 88 8.99 19.86 7.83
N ASN A 89 10.13 20.26 8.42
CA ASN A 89 10.17 20.87 9.74
C ASN A 89 9.45 22.21 9.79
N ARG A 90 9.50 23.01 8.71
CA ARG A 90 8.73 24.25 8.62
C ARG A 90 7.23 23.98 8.67
N VAL A 91 6.74 22.95 7.95
CA VAL A 91 5.33 22.54 8.00
C VAL A 91 4.94 22.08 9.40
N ILE A 92 5.75 21.21 10.01
CA ILE A 92 5.53 20.69 11.37
C ILE A 92 5.40 21.83 12.38
N LYS A 93 6.31 22.81 12.31
CA LYS A 93 6.29 24.00 13.16
C LYS A 93 5.07 24.88 12.90
N ASN A 94 4.75 25.16 11.64
CA ASN A 94 3.65 26.04 11.26
C ASN A 94 2.28 25.47 11.64
N LEU A 95 2.13 24.14 11.59
CA LEU A 95 0.88 23.44 11.93
C LEU A 95 0.86 22.92 13.38
N ASN A 96 1.90 23.19 14.18
CA ASN A 96 2.07 22.72 15.56
C ASN A 96 1.86 21.20 15.71
N LEU A 97 2.48 20.42 14.82
CA LEU A 97 2.32 18.97 14.79
C LEU A 97 3.29 18.28 15.74
N ASN A 98 2.82 17.24 16.42
CA ASN A 98 3.67 16.36 17.22
C ASN A 98 4.23 15.21 16.35
N LEU A 99 5.02 15.57 15.34
CA LEU A 99 5.64 14.64 14.38
C LEU A 99 7.09 15.02 14.14
N SER A 100 7.92 14.04 13.82
CA SER A 100 9.25 14.27 13.24
C SER A 100 9.16 14.44 11.71
N ALA A 101 10.18 15.05 11.10
CA ALA A 101 10.29 15.15 9.65
C ALA A 101 10.18 13.79 8.95
N ASN A 102 10.77 12.73 9.52
CA ASN A 102 10.70 11.38 8.95
C ASN A 102 9.26 10.83 8.98
N GLN A 103 8.54 11.00 10.09
CA GLN A 103 7.14 10.56 10.19
C GLN A 103 6.22 11.33 9.24
N LEU A 104 6.52 12.61 8.99
CA LEU A 104 5.80 13.37 7.98
C LEU A 104 6.19 12.89 6.57
N ASN A 105 7.47 12.61 6.31
CA ASN A 105 7.93 12.10 5.02
C ASN A 105 7.28 10.77 4.64
N ASP A 106 7.08 9.86 5.61
CA ASP A 106 6.40 8.56 5.39
C ASP A 106 4.95 8.71 4.93
N LYS A 107 4.33 9.87 5.17
CA LYS A 107 2.96 10.19 4.76
C LYS A 107 2.90 10.81 3.36
N ILE A 108 4.03 11.18 2.76
CA ILE A 108 4.12 12.00 1.56
C ILE A 108 4.68 11.18 0.39
N ILE A 109 4.06 11.32 -0.76
CA ILE A 109 4.58 10.84 -2.04
C ILE A 109 4.67 12.03 -2.99
N VAL A 110 5.87 12.31 -3.49
CA VAL A 110 6.11 13.38 -4.47
C VAL A 110 6.44 12.75 -5.81
N ASN A 111 5.61 13.03 -6.81
CA ASN A 111 5.76 12.47 -8.14
C ASN A 111 5.81 13.59 -9.21
N PRO A 112 6.90 13.70 -9.96
CA PRO A 112 6.92 14.33 -11.27
C PRO A 112 5.84 13.72 -12.17
N ILE A 113 5.00 14.54 -12.81
CA ILE A 113 4.11 14.04 -13.86
C ILE A 113 4.91 13.99 -15.16
N THR A 114 5.10 12.78 -15.69
CA THR A 114 5.88 12.49 -16.91
C THR A 114 5.50 13.40 -18.07
N ASN A 115 6.51 13.93 -18.77
CA ASN A 115 6.35 14.84 -19.92
C ASN A 115 5.56 16.12 -19.58
N SER A 116 5.60 16.57 -18.34
CA SER A 116 4.95 17.82 -17.91
C SER A 116 5.84 18.63 -16.98
N GLN A 117 5.47 19.88 -16.75
CA GLN A 117 6.07 20.78 -15.75
C GLN A 117 5.39 20.70 -14.38
N ILE A 118 4.65 19.61 -14.12
CA ILE A 118 3.81 19.46 -12.94
C ILE A 118 4.44 18.48 -11.96
N ILE A 119 4.50 18.87 -10.69
CA ILE A 119 4.83 17.99 -9.56
C ILE A 119 3.55 17.77 -8.75
N SER A 120 3.18 16.51 -8.54
CA SER A 120 2.07 16.12 -7.66
C SER A 120 2.61 15.74 -6.29
N ILE A 121 2.10 16.39 -5.25
CA ILE A 121 2.40 16.09 -3.85
C ILE A 121 1.16 15.43 -3.27
N SER A 122 1.24 14.13 -3.01
CA SER A 122 0.16 13.35 -2.41
C SER A 122 0.47 13.11 -0.93
N VAL A 123 -0.50 13.38 -0.06
CA VAL A 123 -0.38 13.19 1.39
C VAL A 123 -1.47 12.26 1.88
N THR A 124 -1.08 11.34 2.77
CA THR A 124 -1.99 10.39 3.40
C THR A 124 -2.18 10.65 4.89
N ASP A 125 -3.43 10.64 5.35
CA ASP A 125 -3.76 10.80 6.76
C ASP A 125 -5.11 10.17 7.13
N PRO A 126 -5.32 9.71 8.38
CA PRO A 126 -6.64 9.31 8.87
C PRO A 126 -7.68 10.44 8.86
N ASP A 127 -7.26 11.69 9.02
CA ASP A 127 -8.13 12.86 8.91
C ASP A 127 -7.97 13.52 7.52
N PRO A 128 -9.01 13.52 6.65
CA PRO A 128 -8.92 14.12 5.33
C PRO A 128 -8.62 15.63 5.39
N GLU A 129 -9.10 16.35 6.40
CA GLU A 129 -8.80 17.78 6.56
C GLU A 129 -7.34 18.01 6.98
N MET A 130 -6.79 17.11 7.79
CA MET A 130 -5.37 17.14 8.12
C MET A 130 -4.51 16.84 6.89
N ALA A 131 -4.89 15.86 6.07
CA ALA A 131 -4.21 15.56 4.81
C ALA A 131 -4.15 16.80 3.89
N VAL A 132 -5.26 17.57 3.81
CA VAL A 132 -5.32 18.83 3.04
C VAL A 132 -4.39 19.89 3.60
N LYS A 133 -4.43 20.11 4.92
CA LYS A 133 -3.55 21.09 5.59
C LYS A 133 -2.08 20.75 5.37
N LEU A 134 -1.72 19.47 5.47
CA LEU A 134 -0.38 18.99 5.21
C LEU A 134 0.03 19.22 3.75
N ALA A 135 -0.77 18.75 2.78
CA ALA A 135 -0.46 18.87 1.36
C ALA A 135 -0.24 20.33 0.95
N ASN A 136 -1.21 21.21 1.26
CA ASN A 136 -1.11 22.63 0.94
C ASN A 136 -0.02 23.34 1.74
N GLY A 137 0.22 22.92 2.99
CA GLY A 137 1.30 23.44 3.83
C GLY A 137 2.69 23.13 3.27
N ILE A 138 2.90 21.90 2.78
CA ILE A 138 4.14 21.47 2.13
C ILE A 138 4.38 22.27 0.86
N ALA A 139 3.36 22.43 0.01
CA ALA A 139 3.45 23.25 -1.20
C ALA A 139 3.90 24.69 -0.89
N LYS A 140 3.28 25.33 0.11
CA LYS A 140 3.64 26.70 0.54
C LYS A 140 5.05 26.77 1.12
N ALA A 141 5.39 25.88 2.05
CA ALA A 141 6.70 25.84 2.68
C ALA A 141 7.83 25.60 1.66
N PHE A 142 7.58 24.76 0.66
CA PHE A 142 8.52 24.53 -0.44
C PHE A 142 8.75 25.78 -1.28
N ILE A 143 7.67 26.47 -1.70
CA ILE A 143 7.78 27.70 -2.49
C ILE A 143 8.57 28.78 -1.74
N GLU A 144 8.32 28.92 -0.44
CA GLU A 144 9.09 29.83 0.43
C GLU A 144 10.57 29.42 0.51
N GLU A 145 10.85 28.13 0.68
CA GLU A 145 12.21 27.62 0.83
C GLU A 145 13.05 27.82 -0.44
N ILE A 146 12.53 27.51 -1.63
CA ILE A 146 13.28 27.71 -2.88
C ILE A 146 13.47 29.18 -3.22
N SER A 147 12.54 30.05 -2.82
CA SER A 147 12.71 31.50 -2.97
C SER A 147 13.89 32.00 -2.14
N ILE A 148 14.05 31.48 -0.91
CA ILE A 148 15.17 31.83 -0.02
C ILE A 148 16.49 31.21 -0.50
N VAL A 149 16.51 29.91 -0.80
CA VAL A 149 17.74 29.15 -1.04
C VAL A 149 18.28 29.36 -2.46
N MET A 150 17.39 29.48 -3.45
CA MET A 150 17.76 29.55 -4.87
C MET A 150 17.50 30.91 -5.52
N ASN A 151 16.82 31.83 -4.83
CA ASN A 151 16.41 33.14 -5.37
C ASN A 151 15.65 32.99 -6.71
N VAL A 152 14.71 32.04 -6.75
CA VAL A 152 13.83 31.76 -7.90
C VAL A 152 12.38 31.83 -7.49
N HIS A 153 11.54 32.36 -8.38
CA HIS A 153 10.09 32.52 -8.18
C HIS A 153 9.30 31.75 -9.24
N ASN A 154 9.85 30.60 -9.63
CA ASN A 154 9.46 29.89 -10.84
C ASN A 154 8.55 28.69 -10.54
N VAL A 155 7.95 28.63 -9.35
CA VAL A 155 7.00 27.58 -8.96
C VAL A 155 5.72 28.22 -8.46
N LYS A 156 4.57 27.72 -8.92
CA LYS A 156 3.24 28.16 -8.48
C LYS A 156 2.39 26.96 -8.12
N ILE A 157 1.44 27.14 -7.20
CA ILE A 157 0.42 26.12 -6.95
C ILE A 157 -0.55 26.14 -8.14
N LEU A 158 -0.62 25.03 -8.86
CA LEU A 158 -1.57 24.82 -9.96
C LEU A 158 -2.95 24.45 -9.42
N THR A 159 -2.96 23.50 -8.48
CA THR A 159 -4.18 22.96 -7.86
C THR A 159 -3.95 22.79 -6.37
N GLU A 160 -4.78 23.42 -5.55
CA GLU A 160 -4.81 23.20 -4.11
C GLU A 160 -5.50 21.87 -3.77
N ALA A 161 -4.99 21.16 -2.77
CA ALA A 161 -5.66 20.01 -2.20
C ALA A 161 -6.97 20.46 -1.55
N LYS A 162 -8.03 19.67 -1.73
CA LYS A 162 -9.35 19.88 -1.12
C LYS A 162 -9.88 18.54 -0.60
N ALA A 163 -10.56 18.59 0.54
CA ALA A 163 -11.30 17.45 1.05
C ALA A 163 -12.71 17.50 0.45
N ASP A 164 -13.12 16.39 -0.16
CA ASP A 164 -14.51 16.18 -0.55
C ASP A 164 -15.17 15.28 0.51
N LYS A 165 -16.37 15.63 0.95
CA LYS A 165 -17.17 14.82 1.88
C LYS A 165 -17.50 13.43 1.31
N THR A 166 -17.42 13.28 0.00
CA THR A 166 -17.67 12.01 -0.71
C THR A 166 -16.41 11.18 -0.94
N MET A 167 -15.24 11.64 -0.48
CA MET A 167 -13.97 10.97 -0.71
C MET A 167 -13.91 9.59 0.00
N PRO A 168 -13.76 8.48 -0.74
CA PRO A 168 -13.58 7.18 -0.12
C PRO A 168 -12.15 7.03 0.43
N PRO A 169 -11.95 6.29 1.52
CA PRO A 169 -10.61 5.97 2.01
C PRO A 169 -9.88 5.06 1.01
N ILE A 170 -8.57 5.24 0.89
CA ILE A 170 -7.70 4.42 0.01
C ILE A 170 -7.22 3.13 0.69
N SER A 171 -7.36 3.06 2.02
CA SER A 171 -7.01 1.91 2.86
C SER A 171 -7.93 1.89 4.10
N PRO A 172 -8.27 0.70 4.65
CA PRO A 172 -7.96 -0.62 4.13
C PRO A 172 -8.75 -0.95 2.85
N LYS A 173 -8.29 -1.94 2.09
CA LYS A 173 -9.00 -2.50 0.93
C LYS A 173 -9.67 -3.83 1.33
N PRO A 174 -10.84 -3.81 2.00
CA PRO A 174 -11.42 -4.99 2.64
C PRO A 174 -11.65 -6.13 1.65
N LEU A 175 -12.12 -5.84 0.43
CA LEU A 175 -12.27 -6.85 -0.62
C LEU A 175 -10.94 -7.52 -1.00
N MET A 176 -9.87 -6.73 -1.14
CA MET A 176 -8.54 -7.26 -1.45
C MET A 176 -8.01 -8.11 -0.29
N ASN A 177 -8.14 -7.64 0.95
CA ASN A 177 -7.73 -8.37 2.14
C ASN A 177 -8.47 -9.71 2.25
N MET A 178 -9.79 -9.71 2.04
CA MET A 178 -10.61 -10.92 2.02
C MET A 178 -10.21 -11.88 0.89
N ALA A 179 -9.92 -11.37 -0.31
CA ALA A 179 -9.46 -12.19 -1.42
C ALA A 179 -8.11 -12.86 -1.13
N VAL A 180 -7.16 -12.12 -0.55
CA VAL A 180 -5.87 -12.66 -0.10
C VAL A 180 -6.08 -13.72 1.00
N ALA A 181 -6.92 -13.43 1.99
CA ALA A 181 -7.26 -14.39 3.04
C ALA A 181 -7.88 -15.67 2.48
N PHE A 182 -8.79 -15.56 1.51
CA PHE A 182 -9.38 -16.69 0.81
C PHE A 182 -8.33 -17.57 0.13
N VAL A 183 -7.44 -16.97 -0.68
CA VAL A 183 -6.38 -17.72 -1.37
C VAL A 183 -5.46 -18.43 -0.38
N ILE A 184 -4.98 -17.73 0.65
CA ILE A 184 -4.10 -18.32 1.68
C ILE A 184 -4.81 -19.48 2.41
N SER A 185 -6.07 -19.28 2.79
CA SER A 185 -6.83 -20.28 3.53
C SER A 185 -7.14 -21.55 2.72
N LEU A 186 -7.25 -21.47 1.38
CA LEU A 186 -7.38 -22.65 0.53
C LEU A 186 -6.11 -23.52 0.56
N PHE A 187 -4.93 -22.90 0.51
CA PHE A 187 -3.67 -23.62 0.68
C PHE A 187 -3.57 -24.26 2.07
N ILE A 188 -3.89 -23.51 3.12
CA ILE A 188 -3.88 -24.02 4.50
C ILE A 188 -4.86 -25.19 4.65
N SER A 189 -6.07 -25.08 4.09
CA SER A 189 -7.07 -26.12 4.22
C SER A 189 -6.68 -27.41 3.50
N THR A 190 -6.16 -27.30 2.29
CA THR A 190 -5.70 -28.47 1.51
C THR A 190 -4.50 -29.13 2.17
N ALA A 191 -3.51 -28.35 2.62
CA ALA A 191 -2.37 -28.85 3.40
C ALA A 191 -2.81 -29.56 4.69
N SER A 192 -3.77 -28.98 5.42
CA SER A 192 -4.31 -29.57 6.64
C SER A 192 -4.98 -30.92 6.40
N LEU A 193 -5.69 -31.08 5.27
CA LEU A 193 -6.27 -32.37 4.88
C LEU A 193 -5.21 -33.44 4.65
N PHE A 194 -4.11 -33.11 3.98
CA PHE A 194 -3.02 -34.06 3.75
C PHE A 194 -2.35 -34.50 5.05
N ILE A 195 -2.12 -33.55 5.96
CA ILE A 195 -1.54 -33.84 7.28
C ILE A 195 -2.46 -34.78 8.06
N LEU A 196 -3.76 -34.49 8.11
CA LEU A 196 -4.74 -35.35 8.80
C LEU A 196 -4.81 -36.76 8.19
N GLU A 197 -4.73 -36.88 6.87
CA GLU A 197 -4.76 -38.18 6.19
C GLU A 197 -3.47 -38.98 6.43
N PHE A 198 -2.30 -38.31 6.45
CA PHE A 198 -1.03 -38.94 6.78
C PHE A 198 -1.05 -39.56 8.18
N PHE A 199 -1.50 -38.80 9.19
CA PHE A 199 -1.64 -39.30 10.55
C PHE A 199 -2.67 -40.44 10.66
N ARG A 200 -3.79 -40.35 9.93
CA ARG A 200 -4.80 -41.42 9.89
C ARG A 200 -4.25 -42.72 9.32
N LYS A 201 -3.55 -42.67 8.18
CA LYS A 201 -2.89 -43.84 7.58
C LYS A 201 -1.83 -44.43 8.53
N GLY A 202 -1.08 -43.59 9.25
CA GLY A 202 -0.12 -44.03 10.27
C GLY A 202 -0.79 -44.79 11.43
N LYS A 203 -1.90 -44.26 11.96
CA LYS A 203 -2.66 -44.89 13.06
C LYS A 203 -3.32 -46.22 12.67
N ASN A 204 -3.76 -46.37 11.43
CA ASN A 204 -4.35 -47.64 11.00
C ASN A 204 -3.31 -48.76 10.89
N LYS A 205 -2.10 -48.48 10.41
CA LYS A 205 -1.02 -49.48 10.31
C LYS A 205 -0.57 -50.04 11.66
N ILE A 206 -0.50 -49.22 12.70
CA ILE A 206 -0.11 -49.68 14.04
C ILE A 206 -1.19 -50.59 14.66
N ASN A 207 -2.46 -50.36 14.37
CA ASN A 207 -3.56 -51.20 14.85
C ASN A 207 -3.57 -52.57 14.16
N GLU A 208 -3.28 -52.62 12.85
CA GLU A 208 -3.14 -53.86 12.10
C GLU A 208 -1.91 -54.69 12.55
N ALA A 209 -0.79 -54.02 12.84
CA ALA A 209 0.43 -54.70 13.33
C ALA A 209 0.30 -55.21 14.78
N GLY A 210 -0.64 -54.70 15.57
CA GLY A 210 -0.93 -55.19 16.93
C GLY A 210 -1.84 -56.41 16.99
N GLN A 211 -2.47 -56.79 15.86
CA GLN A 211 -3.27 -58.01 15.72
C GLN A 211 -2.40 -59.14 15.18
N PHE A 212 -1.41 -59.62 15.96
CA PHE A 212 -0.84 -60.92 15.67
C PHE A 212 -1.85 -62.00 16.08
N PRO A 213 -2.15 -62.99 15.22
CA PRO A 213 -3.03 -64.09 15.62
C PRO A 213 -2.37 -64.84 16.78
N ASN A 214 -3.14 -65.09 17.84
CA ASN A 214 -2.79 -66.08 18.85
C ASN A 214 -2.76 -67.45 18.18
N THR A 215 -1.63 -67.82 17.58
CA THR A 215 -1.36 -69.19 17.18
C THR A 215 -0.65 -69.86 18.34
N PHE A 216 -1.41 -70.63 19.12
CA PHE A 216 -0.89 -71.77 19.86
C PHE A 216 -0.64 -72.93 18.89
#